data_AF-A0A077LW18-F1
#
_entry.id   AF-A0A077LW18-F1
#
_cell.length_a   1.000
_cell.length_b   1.000
_cell.length_c   1.000
_cell.angle_alpha   90.00
_cell.angle_beta   90.00
_cell.angle_gamma   90.00
#
_symmetry.space_group_name_H-M   'P 1'
#
loop_
_entity.id
_entity.type
_entity.pdbx_description
1 polymer ?
#
loop_
_entity_poly.entity_id
_entity_poly.type
_entity_poly.pdbx_seq_one_letter_code
_entity_poly.pdbx_strand_id
1 'polypeptide(L)'
;MPGGAAYGVVLSLVGVAAVTWCLDRPEVPLLMPAVAVLPCYLGFGAFAEGLRLLGDNAGTPPLLGIPPRQEATAHLVAPVVAFAVAGLVAAAGTAWADGVSGTRFGLSIAWVVPMCVILAGSHLLSAFRGQPPTSAFRPGTGPTMLLAWLALPAAAAVVVAGLFTWLAAHAAQPWGPLVWALAVAVLLLQIGLIRVRSVSESHRS
;
A
#
# COMPACT_ATOMS: atom_id res chain seq x y z
N MET A 1 9.78 -13.52 11.72
CA MET A 1 10.63 -13.21 12.90
C MET A 1 9.96 -12.13 13.74
N PRO A 2 9.95 -12.22 15.08
CA PRO A 2 9.25 -11.27 15.97
C PRO A 2 9.63 -9.79 15.74
N GLY A 3 10.88 -9.51 15.38
CA GLY A 3 11.35 -8.14 15.10
C GLY A 3 10.69 -7.48 13.88
N GLY A 4 10.25 -8.25 12.89
CA GLY A 4 9.58 -7.72 11.69
C GLY A 4 8.20 -7.14 12.01
N ALA A 5 7.45 -7.80 12.90
CA ALA A 5 6.12 -7.33 13.30
C ALA A 5 6.20 -6.02 14.10
N ALA A 6 7.12 -5.93 15.07
CA ALA A 6 7.31 -4.70 15.85
C ALA A 6 7.72 -3.52 14.96
N TYR A 7 8.67 -3.74 14.04
CA TYR A 7 9.06 -2.75 13.03
C TYR A 7 7.89 -2.33 12.15
N GLY A 8 7.08 -3.30 11.68
CA GLY A 8 5.88 -3.04 10.89
C GLY A 8 4.87 -2.14 11.61
N VAL A 9 4.64 -2.39 12.90
CA VAL A 9 3.75 -1.57 13.73
C VAL A 9 4.28 -0.14 13.86
N VAL A 10 5.55 0.03 14.24
CA VAL A 10 6.15 1.36 14.43
C VAL A 10 6.06 2.18 13.15
N LEU A 11 6.43 1.61 12.00
CA LEU A 11 6.37 2.34 10.73
C LEU A 11 4.95 2.66 10.28
N SER A 12 4.00 1.75 10.55
CA SER A 12 2.59 1.98 10.24
C SER A 12 2.01 3.10 11.11
N LEU A 13 2.36 3.13 12.40
CA LEU A 13 1.97 4.21 13.31
C LEU A 13 2.54 5.56 12.86
N VAL A 14 3.86 5.62 12.60
CA VAL A 14 4.53 6.86 12.16
C VAL A 14 3.99 7.34 10.81
N GLY A 15 3.83 6.43 9.85
CA GLY A 15 3.33 6.77 8.52
C GLY A 15 1.90 7.27 8.55
N VAL A 16 1.01 6.58 9.25
CA VAL A 16 -0.40 6.99 9.33
C VAL A 16 -0.54 8.28 10.12
N ALA A 17 0.21 8.48 11.20
CA ALA A 17 0.26 9.75 11.91
C ALA A 17 0.70 10.90 10.98
N ALA A 18 1.77 10.71 10.20
CA ALA A 18 2.24 11.71 9.25
C ALA A 18 1.24 11.99 8.12
N VAL A 19 0.55 10.96 7.61
CA VAL A 19 -0.51 11.10 6.58
C VAL A 19 -1.69 11.88 7.15
N THR A 20 -2.15 11.55 8.36
CA THR A 20 -3.23 12.27 9.04
C THR A 20 -2.84 13.73 9.31
N TRP A 21 -1.62 13.98 9.77
CA TRP A 21 -1.10 15.33 9.98
C TRP A 21 -1.09 16.16 8.69
N CYS A 22 -0.74 15.55 7.54
CA CYS A 22 -0.81 16.20 6.23
C CYS A 22 -2.25 16.41 5.76
N LEU A 23 -3.15 15.47 6.02
CA LEU A 23 -4.56 15.55 5.66
C LEU A 23 -5.26 16.74 6.33
N ASP A 24 -4.86 17.04 7.56
CA ASP A 24 -5.45 18.11 8.37
C ASP A 24 -4.81 19.49 8.16
N ARG A 25 -3.74 19.59 7.37
CA ARG A 25 -3.00 20.85 7.11
C ARG A 25 -2.91 21.20 5.62
N PRO A 26 -3.80 22.07 5.09
CA PRO A 26 -3.76 22.48 3.69
C PRO A 26 -2.49 23.24 3.29
N GLU A 27 -1.76 23.83 4.24
CA GLU A 27 -0.49 24.52 4.00
C GLU A 27 0.65 23.58 3.58
N VAL A 28 0.47 22.26 3.70
CA VAL A 28 1.50 21.26 3.43
C VAL A 28 1.63 20.99 1.92
N PRO A 29 2.85 21.07 1.34
CA PRO A 29 3.05 20.82 -0.09
C PRO A 29 2.88 19.34 -0.44
N LEU A 30 2.48 19.06 -1.69
CA LEU A 30 2.20 17.70 -2.23
C LEU A 30 3.29 16.65 -1.93
N LEU A 31 4.57 17.06 -1.87
CA LEU A 31 5.68 16.14 -1.61
C LEU A 31 5.59 15.50 -0.22
N MET A 32 5.08 16.22 0.78
CA MET A 32 5.03 15.74 2.16
C MET A 32 4.08 14.55 2.39
N PRO A 33 2.81 14.55 1.93
CA PRO A 33 1.96 13.37 2.04
C PRO A 33 2.52 12.20 1.23
N ALA A 34 3.21 12.44 0.10
CA ALA A 34 3.91 11.37 -0.62
C ALA A 34 5.01 10.73 0.23
N VAL A 35 5.87 11.54 0.88
CA VAL A 35 6.90 11.04 1.80
C VAL A 35 6.29 10.33 3.01
N ALA A 36 5.18 10.85 3.56
CA ALA A 36 4.47 10.25 4.68
C ALA A 36 3.91 8.84 4.40
N VAL A 37 3.62 8.52 3.13
CA VAL A 37 3.16 7.19 2.71
C VAL A 37 4.29 6.16 2.70
N LEU A 38 5.56 6.56 2.59
CA LEU A 38 6.70 5.63 2.54
C LEU A 38 6.77 4.72 3.79
N PRO A 39 6.71 5.24 5.04
CA PRO A 39 6.62 4.39 6.23
C PRO A 39 5.40 3.48 6.21
N CYS A 40 4.24 3.92 5.72
CA CYS A 40 3.05 3.06 5.58
C CYS A 40 3.33 1.86 4.67
N TYR A 41 3.94 2.10 3.51
CA TYR A 41 4.28 1.05 2.56
C TYR A 41 5.27 0.03 3.13
N LEU A 42 6.33 0.53 3.78
CA LEU A 42 7.35 -0.30 4.42
C LEU A 42 6.78 -1.09 5.62
N GLY A 43 5.95 -0.44 6.44
CA GLY A 43 5.29 -1.06 7.58
C GLY A 43 4.33 -2.18 7.16
N PHE A 44 3.50 -1.93 6.13
CA PHE A 44 2.65 -2.97 5.55
C PHE A 44 3.47 -4.13 4.97
N GLY A 45 4.59 -3.81 4.30
CA GLY A 45 5.49 -4.82 3.73
C GLY A 45 6.06 -5.78 4.77
N ALA A 46 6.33 -5.29 5.98
CA ALA A 46 6.80 -6.13 7.08
C ALA A 46 5.77 -7.18 7.53
N PHE A 47 4.47 -6.89 7.36
CA PHE A 47 3.39 -7.85 7.62
C PHE A 47 3.07 -8.74 6.40
N ALA A 48 3.42 -8.28 5.19
CA ALA A 48 3.11 -8.95 3.93
C ALA A 48 4.14 -10.01 3.50
N GLU A 49 5.02 -10.45 4.42
CA GLU A 49 6.05 -11.45 4.15
C GLU A 49 5.48 -12.74 3.54
N GLY A 50 4.35 -13.23 4.06
CA GLY A 50 3.70 -14.41 3.51
C GLY A 50 3.24 -14.24 2.05
N LEU A 51 2.81 -13.03 1.67
CA LEU A 51 2.43 -12.72 0.29
C LEU A 51 3.66 -12.72 -0.62
N ARG A 52 4.79 -12.20 -0.14
CA ARG A 52 6.06 -12.23 -0.88
C ARG A 52 6.51 -13.66 -1.13
N LEU A 53 6.50 -14.50 -0.10
CA LEU A 53 6.86 -15.92 -0.23
C LEU A 53 5.91 -16.66 -1.19
N LEU A 54 4.61 -16.33 -1.19
CA LEU A 54 3.68 -16.88 -2.18
C LEU A 54 4.06 -16.45 -3.60
N GLY A 55 4.44 -15.18 -3.80
CA GLY A 55 4.91 -14.66 -5.08
C GLY A 55 6.21 -15.33 -5.57
N ASP A 56 7.17 -15.57 -4.67
CA ASP A 56 8.44 -16.25 -4.99
C ASP A 56 8.23 -17.73 -5.36
N ASN A 57 7.14 -18.34 -4.88
CA ASN A 57 6.72 -19.70 -5.23
C ASN A 57 5.68 -19.72 -6.37
N ALA A 58 5.46 -18.61 -7.08
CA ALA A 58 4.54 -18.58 -8.20
C ALA A 58 5.01 -19.57 -9.29
N GLY A 59 4.21 -20.62 -9.52
CA GLY A 59 4.54 -21.71 -10.44
C GLY A 59 4.61 -23.08 -9.78
N THR A 60 4.74 -23.15 -8.46
CA THR A 60 4.52 -24.40 -7.73
C THR A 60 3.02 -24.69 -7.58
N PRO A 61 2.62 -25.94 -7.32
CA PRO A 61 1.26 -26.22 -6.87
C PRO A 61 0.90 -25.36 -5.64
N PRO A 62 -0.34 -24.84 -5.56
CA PRO A 62 -0.78 -23.98 -4.45
C PRO A 62 -0.74 -24.76 -3.14
N LEU A 63 -0.29 -24.11 -2.05
CA LEU A 63 -0.11 -24.78 -0.75
C LEU A 63 -1.46 -25.24 -0.18
N LEU A 64 -2.49 -24.43 -0.40
CA LEU A 64 -3.85 -24.69 0.10
C LEU A 64 -4.73 -25.45 -0.89
N GLY A 65 -4.22 -25.81 -2.07
CA GLY A 65 -5.01 -26.49 -3.10
C GLY A 65 -6.14 -25.63 -3.72
N ILE A 66 -6.19 -24.33 -3.41
CA ILE A 66 -7.20 -23.37 -3.90
C ILE A 66 -6.66 -22.53 -5.06
N PRO A 67 -7.52 -21.82 -5.82
CA PRO A 67 -7.07 -20.93 -6.89
C PRO A 67 -6.09 -19.84 -6.40
N PRO A 68 -5.02 -19.51 -7.16
CA PRO A 68 -3.98 -18.56 -6.73
C PRO A 68 -4.49 -17.19 -6.28
N ARG A 69 -5.56 -16.69 -6.89
CA ARG A 69 -6.19 -15.41 -6.49
C ARG A 69 -6.75 -15.51 -5.06
N GLN A 70 -7.39 -16.63 -4.71
CA GLN A 70 -7.97 -16.83 -3.39
C GLN A 70 -6.87 -16.97 -2.31
N GLU A 71 -5.81 -17.70 -2.64
CA GLU A 71 -4.64 -17.84 -1.77
C GLU A 71 -3.96 -16.48 -1.53
N ALA A 72 -3.72 -15.70 -2.58
CA ALA A 72 -3.17 -14.35 -2.45
C ALA A 72 -4.06 -13.43 -1.60
N THR A 73 -5.39 -13.51 -1.73
CA THR A 73 -6.30 -12.75 -0.86
C THR A 73 -6.25 -13.20 0.60
N ALA A 74 -6.07 -14.50 0.87
CA ALA A 74 -5.90 -14.99 2.23
C ALA A 74 -4.61 -14.44 2.86
N HIS A 75 -3.52 -14.37 2.09
CA HIS A 75 -2.25 -13.78 2.52
C HIS A 75 -2.30 -12.25 2.73
N LEU A 76 -3.34 -11.57 2.25
CA LEU A 76 -3.57 -10.15 2.53
C LEU A 76 -4.31 -9.90 3.85
N VAL A 77 -4.99 -10.89 4.43
CA VAL A 77 -5.81 -10.68 5.64
C VAL A 77 -4.95 -10.17 6.80
N ALA A 78 -3.87 -10.89 7.12
CA ALA A 78 -2.98 -10.51 8.22
C ALA A 78 -2.37 -9.10 8.06
N PRO A 79 -1.74 -8.72 6.93
CA PRO A 79 -1.19 -7.37 6.78
C PRO A 79 -2.25 -6.28 6.77
N VAL A 80 -3.42 -6.52 6.16
CA VAL A 80 -4.53 -5.55 6.18
C VAL A 80 -5.04 -5.32 7.59
N VAL A 81 -5.27 -6.38 8.37
CA VAL A 81 -5.75 -6.26 9.75
C VAL A 81 -4.72 -5.56 10.64
N ALA A 82 -3.45 -5.97 10.57
CA ALA A 82 -2.38 -5.37 11.36
C ALA A 82 -2.20 -3.87 11.05
N PHE A 83 -2.16 -3.52 9.76
CA PHE A 83 -2.07 -2.12 9.33
C PHE A 83 -3.32 -1.34 9.70
N ALA A 84 -4.53 -1.89 9.53
CA ALA A 84 -5.78 -1.22 9.88
C ALA A 84 -5.84 -0.90 11.37
N VAL A 85 -5.49 -1.85 12.25
CA VAL A 85 -5.49 -1.63 13.70
C VAL A 85 -4.49 -0.53 14.08
N ALA A 86 -3.24 -0.63 13.61
CA ALA A 86 -2.23 0.40 13.88
C ALA A 86 -2.66 1.77 13.30
N GLY A 87 -3.16 1.78 12.07
CA GLY A 87 -3.58 2.98 11.38
C GLY A 87 -4.77 3.67 12.04
N LEU A 88 -5.78 2.93 12.48
CA LEU A 88 -6.91 3.50 13.21
C LEU A 88 -6.47 4.17 14.50
N VAL A 89 -5.57 3.53 15.26
CA VAL A 89 -5.01 4.10 16.49
C VAL A 89 -4.20 5.37 16.19
N ALA A 90 -3.31 5.34 15.20
CA ALA A 90 -2.49 6.49 14.83
C ALA A 90 -3.30 7.65 14.27
N ALA A 91 -4.27 7.37 13.39
CA ALA A 91 -5.12 8.39 12.79
C ALA A 91 -6.00 9.06 13.85
N ALA A 92 -6.67 8.28 14.70
CA ALA A 92 -7.50 8.82 15.78
C ALA A 92 -6.66 9.60 16.80
N GLY A 93 -5.51 9.06 17.20
CA GLY A 93 -4.60 9.71 18.15
C GLY A 93 -4.03 11.03 17.63
N THR A 94 -3.63 11.07 16.36
CA THR A 94 -3.09 12.28 15.72
C THR A 94 -4.17 13.33 15.54
N ALA A 95 -5.33 12.96 15.00
CA ALA A 95 -6.45 13.89 14.84
C ALA A 95 -6.91 14.46 16.18
N TRP A 96 -6.98 13.62 17.22
CA TRP A 96 -7.31 14.08 18.58
C TRP A 96 -6.26 15.03 19.16
N ALA A 97 -4.96 14.70 19.01
CA ALA A 97 -3.86 15.54 19.48
C ALA A 97 -3.79 16.90 18.75
N ASP A 98 -4.15 16.93 17.47
CA ASP A 98 -4.26 18.15 16.66
C ASP A 98 -5.56 18.94 16.94
N GLY A 99 -6.41 18.48 17.86
CA GLY A 99 -7.67 19.15 18.22
C GLY A 99 -8.76 19.07 17.14
N VAL A 100 -8.60 18.18 16.16
CA VAL A 100 -9.54 17.97 15.07
C VAL A 100 -10.80 17.26 15.59
N SER A 101 -11.97 17.74 15.20
CA SER A 101 -13.26 17.22 15.67
C SER A 101 -14.30 17.08 14.56
N GLY A 102 -15.42 16.43 14.89
CA GLY A 102 -16.57 16.26 14.00
C GLY A 102 -16.21 15.57 12.68
N THR A 103 -16.61 16.17 11.57
CA THR A 103 -16.47 15.60 10.22
C THR A 103 -15.01 15.31 9.85
N ARG A 104 -14.06 16.18 10.23
CA ARG A 104 -12.64 15.97 9.92
C ARG A 104 -12.05 14.81 10.72
N PHE A 105 -12.43 14.66 11.99
CA PHE A 105 -12.00 13.50 12.79
C PHE A 105 -12.50 12.19 12.18
N GLY A 106 -13.77 12.15 11.75
CA GLY A 106 -14.34 11.01 11.04
C GLY A 106 -13.62 10.72 9.72
N LEU A 107 -13.23 11.76 8.98
CA LEU A 107 -12.43 11.62 7.75
C LEU A 107 -11.06 11.01 8.03
N SER A 108 -10.33 11.49 9.04
CA SER A 108 -8.98 10.99 9.38
C SER A 108 -8.99 9.49 9.67
N ILE A 109 -10.02 9.00 10.37
CA ILE A 109 -10.23 7.56 10.62
C ILE A 109 -10.64 6.84 9.32
N ALA A 110 -11.61 7.37 8.57
CA ALA A 110 -12.07 6.77 7.32
C ALA A 110 -10.95 6.64 6.27
N TRP A 111 -9.97 7.54 6.30
CA TRP A 111 -8.81 7.56 5.40
C TRP A 111 -7.93 6.31 5.49
N VAL A 112 -7.98 5.57 6.61
CA VAL A 112 -7.28 4.30 6.78
C VAL A 112 -7.77 3.25 5.78
N VAL A 113 -9.05 3.28 5.41
CA VAL A 113 -9.65 2.29 4.49
C VAL A 113 -9.00 2.32 3.10
N PRO A 114 -9.01 3.44 2.35
CA PRO A 114 -8.34 3.48 1.05
C PRO A 114 -6.83 3.20 1.18
N MET A 115 -6.18 3.63 2.27
CA MET A 115 -4.77 3.29 2.53
C MET A 115 -4.53 1.78 2.57
N CYS A 116 -5.35 1.03 3.33
CA CYS A 116 -5.25 -0.43 3.39
C CYS A 116 -5.31 -1.06 1.99
N VAL A 117 -6.28 -0.66 1.16
CA VAL A 117 -6.48 -1.29 -0.15
C VAL A 117 -5.48 -0.81 -1.22
N ILE A 118 -4.98 0.43 -1.15
CA ILE A 118 -3.83 0.90 -1.96
C ILE A 118 -2.59 0.06 -1.64
N LEU A 119 -2.27 -0.11 -0.36
CA LEU A 119 -1.10 -0.85 0.08
C LEU A 119 -1.22 -2.33 -0.29
N ALA A 120 -2.39 -2.94 -0.07
CA ALA A 120 -2.66 -4.31 -0.49
C ALA A 120 -2.46 -4.51 -2.00
N GLY A 121 -3.03 -3.64 -2.83
CA GLY A 121 -2.84 -3.71 -4.29
C GLY A 121 -1.40 -3.53 -4.72
N SER A 122 -0.69 -2.58 -4.10
CA SER A 122 0.73 -2.31 -4.39
C SER A 122 1.65 -3.46 -3.98
N HIS A 123 1.35 -4.13 -2.86
CA HIS A 123 2.09 -5.31 -2.42
C HIS A 123 1.78 -6.56 -3.26
N LEU A 124 0.56 -6.72 -3.79
CA LEU A 124 0.27 -7.72 -4.81
C LEU A 124 1.10 -7.49 -6.08
N LEU A 125 1.15 -6.25 -6.56
CA LEU A 125 1.97 -5.90 -7.72
C LEU A 125 3.45 -6.16 -7.47
N SER A 126 3.92 -5.89 -6.24
CA SER A 126 5.30 -6.16 -5.84
C SER A 126 5.62 -7.66 -5.78
N ALA A 127 4.75 -8.47 -5.16
CA ALA A 127 4.95 -9.90 -5.00
C ALA A 127 4.82 -10.65 -6.35
N PHE A 128 3.90 -10.23 -7.21
CA PHE A 128 3.63 -10.86 -8.51
C PHE A 128 4.14 -10.02 -9.69
N ARG A 129 5.25 -9.28 -9.51
CA ARG A 129 5.81 -8.43 -10.58
C ARG A 129 6.31 -9.20 -11.81
N GLY A 130 6.59 -10.50 -11.66
CA GLY A 130 7.08 -11.38 -12.73
C GLY A 130 8.59 -11.20 -12.96
N GLN A 131 9.04 -11.46 -14.19
CA GLN A 131 10.45 -11.30 -14.57
C GLN A 131 10.79 -9.82 -14.84
N PRO A 132 12.03 -9.38 -14.56
CA PRO A 132 12.48 -8.04 -14.92
C PRO A 132 12.51 -7.88 -16.46
N PRO A 133 12.35 -6.64 -16.97
CA PRO A 133 12.44 -6.37 -18.40
C PRO A 133 13.84 -6.70 -18.92
N THR A 134 13.95 -7.17 -20.17
CA THR A 134 15.25 -7.55 -20.77
C THR A 134 16.26 -6.39 -20.82
N SER A 135 15.78 -5.15 -20.85
CA SER A 135 16.60 -3.94 -20.75
C SER A 135 17.36 -3.83 -19.42
N ALA A 136 16.92 -4.50 -18.35
CA ALA A 136 17.60 -4.55 -17.05
C ALA A 136 18.96 -5.26 -17.11
N PHE A 137 19.26 -6.00 -18.18
CA PHE A 137 20.52 -6.72 -18.39
C PHE A 137 21.45 -6.04 -19.40
N ARG A 138 21.11 -4.81 -19.86
CA ARG A 138 21.96 -4.06 -20.78
C ARG A 138 23.10 -3.34 -20.04
N PRO A 139 24.34 -3.34 -20.57
CA PRO A 139 25.41 -2.51 -20.04
C PRO A 139 25.00 -1.02 -19.99
N GLY A 140 25.34 -0.32 -18.91
CA GLY A 140 25.10 1.12 -18.74
C GLY A 140 23.72 1.53 -18.22
N THR A 141 22.64 0.83 -18.60
CA THR A 141 21.25 1.16 -18.17
C THR A 141 20.57 0.05 -17.35
N GLY A 142 21.18 -1.12 -17.25
CA GLY A 142 20.62 -2.26 -16.54
C GLY A 142 20.29 -1.99 -15.07
N PRO A 143 21.23 -1.50 -14.24
CA PRO A 143 20.99 -1.24 -12.82
C PRO A 143 19.86 -0.24 -12.56
N THR A 144 19.78 0.85 -13.33
CA THR A 144 18.74 1.86 -13.16
C THR A 144 17.36 1.33 -13.55
N MET A 145 17.29 0.53 -14.62
CA MET A 145 16.06 -0.14 -15.02
C MET A 145 15.58 -1.16 -13.98
N LEU A 146 16.50 -1.93 -13.39
CA LEU A 146 16.17 -2.88 -12.33
C LEU A 146 15.62 -2.15 -11.09
N LEU A 147 16.25 -1.05 -10.68
CA LEU A 147 15.77 -0.23 -9.57
C LEU A 147 14.39 0.37 -9.86
N ALA A 148 14.16 0.89 -11.07
CA ALA A 148 12.86 1.42 -11.47
C ALA A 148 11.78 0.33 -11.44
N TRP A 149 12.09 -0.86 -11.94
CA TRP A 149 11.20 -2.01 -11.91
C TRP A 149 10.85 -2.46 -10.49
N LEU A 150 11.83 -2.49 -9.58
CA LEU A 150 11.61 -2.81 -8.16
C LEU A 150 10.82 -1.72 -7.43
N ALA A 151 11.05 -0.45 -7.78
CA ALA A 151 10.44 0.69 -7.11
C ALA A 151 9.00 0.97 -7.58
N LEU A 152 8.62 0.54 -8.79
CA LEU A 152 7.34 0.90 -9.40
C LEU A 152 6.10 0.60 -8.52
N PRO A 153 5.98 -0.55 -7.84
CA PRO A 153 4.84 -0.80 -6.95
C PRO A 153 4.80 0.14 -5.74
N ALA A 154 5.96 0.46 -5.16
CA ALA A 154 6.06 1.42 -4.07
C ALA A 154 5.74 2.84 -4.54
N ALA A 155 6.22 3.22 -5.72
CA ALA A 155 5.93 4.51 -6.34
C ALA A 155 4.43 4.65 -6.62
N ALA A 156 3.75 3.60 -7.08
CA ALA A 156 2.30 3.62 -7.27
C ALA A 156 1.56 3.91 -5.95
N ALA A 157 1.93 3.25 -4.85
CA ALA A 157 1.35 3.53 -3.53
C ALA A 157 1.56 4.99 -3.11
N VAL A 158 2.81 5.45 -3.18
CA VAL A 158 3.24 6.79 -2.76
C VAL A 158 2.55 7.89 -3.56
N VAL A 159 2.51 7.76 -4.88
CA VAL A 159 1.90 8.75 -5.77
C VAL A 159 0.39 8.78 -5.57
N VAL A 160 -0.28 7.63 -5.56
CA VAL A 160 -1.75 7.58 -5.44
C VAL A 160 -2.19 8.09 -4.07
N ALA A 161 -1.67 7.51 -2.98
CA ALA A 161 -2.07 7.90 -1.64
C ALA A 161 -1.63 9.33 -1.31
N GLY A 162 -0.43 9.74 -1.71
CA GLY A 162 0.07 11.10 -1.48
C GLY A 162 -0.76 12.14 -2.20
N LEU A 163 -1.08 11.91 -3.48
CA LEU A 163 -1.93 12.80 -4.27
C LEU A 163 -3.34 12.94 -3.68
N PHE A 164 -4.00 11.83 -3.36
CA PHE A 164 -5.35 11.90 -2.81
C PHE A 164 -5.39 12.51 -1.41
N THR A 165 -4.35 12.29 -0.59
CA THR A 165 -4.23 12.93 0.73
C THR A 165 -4.09 14.44 0.57
N TRP A 166 -3.24 14.88 -0.36
CA TRP A 166 -3.09 16.30 -0.67
C TRP A 166 -4.39 16.92 -1.21
N LEU A 167 -5.06 16.25 -2.16
CA LEU A 167 -6.35 16.69 -2.70
C LEU A 167 -7.42 16.81 -1.61
N ALA A 168 -7.47 15.86 -0.68
CA ALA A 168 -8.40 15.89 0.45
C ALA A 168 -8.12 17.05 1.41
N ALA A 169 -6.85 17.33 1.70
CA ALA A 169 -6.46 18.46 2.55
C ALA A 169 -6.91 19.81 1.98
N HIS A 170 -6.92 19.93 0.65
CA HIS A 170 -7.24 21.17 -0.08
C HIS A 170 -8.70 21.27 -0.55
N ALA A 171 -9.49 20.21 -0.41
CA ALA A 171 -10.86 20.20 -0.89
C ALA A 171 -11.81 20.90 0.09
N ALA A 172 -12.70 21.73 -0.44
CA ALA A 172 -13.81 22.31 0.34
C ALA A 172 -14.74 21.21 0.90
N GLN A 173 -14.90 20.11 0.15
CA GLN A 173 -15.61 18.90 0.58
C GLN A 173 -14.65 17.70 0.54
N PRO A 174 -14.03 17.32 1.67
CA PRO A 174 -12.94 16.33 1.66
C PRO A 174 -13.40 14.88 1.46
N TRP A 175 -14.71 14.61 1.56
CA TRP A 175 -15.28 13.29 1.27
C TRP A 175 -15.24 12.92 -0.23
N GLY A 176 -15.21 13.90 -1.14
CA GLY A 176 -15.08 13.64 -2.58
C GLY A 176 -13.77 12.93 -2.92
N PRO A 177 -12.60 13.50 -2.52
CA PRO A 177 -11.31 12.84 -2.65
C PRO A 177 -11.24 11.46 -1.98
N LEU A 178 -11.91 11.24 -0.85
CA LEU A 178 -11.97 9.92 -0.21
C LEU A 178 -12.61 8.86 -1.13
N VAL A 179 -13.76 9.18 -1.74
CA VAL A 179 -14.47 8.27 -2.65
C VAL A 179 -13.60 7.94 -3.86
N TRP A 180 -12.93 8.94 -4.44
CA TRP A 180 -12.01 8.71 -5.55
C TRP A 180 -10.77 7.91 -5.16
N ALA A 181 -10.20 8.19 -3.98
CA ALA A 181 -9.09 7.41 -3.43
C ALA A 181 -9.49 5.94 -3.30
N LEU A 182 -10.70 5.66 -2.78
CA LEU A 182 -11.21 4.29 -2.65
C LEU A 182 -11.43 3.64 -4.02
N ALA A 183 -12.01 4.34 -4.99
CA ALA A 183 -12.22 3.82 -6.35
C ALA A 183 -10.88 3.44 -7.01
N VAL A 184 -9.87 4.31 -6.92
CA VAL A 184 -8.52 4.04 -7.44
C VAL A 184 -7.82 2.93 -6.65
N ALA A 185 -8.01 2.88 -5.33
CA ALA A 185 -7.50 1.81 -4.47
C ALA A 185 -8.03 0.43 -4.92
N VAL A 186 -9.34 0.33 -5.14
CA VAL A 186 -10.00 -0.89 -5.63
C VAL A 186 -9.47 -1.26 -7.01
N LEU A 187 -9.32 -0.30 -7.92
CA LEU A 187 -8.73 -0.54 -9.24
C LEU A 187 -7.31 -1.11 -9.10
N LEU A 188 -6.45 -0.51 -8.27
CA LEU A 188 -5.09 -0.96 -8.04
C LEU A 188 -5.03 -2.38 -7.47
N LEU A 189 -5.92 -2.70 -6.52
CA LEU A 189 -6.10 -4.06 -5.99
C LEU A 189 -6.51 -5.05 -7.09
N GLN A 190 -7.47 -4.69 -7.93
CA GLN A 190 -7.91 -5.55 -9.03
C GLN A 190 -6.79 -5.81 -10.04
N ILE A 191 -5.99 -4.78 -10.38
CA ILE A 191 -4.81 -4.95 -11.24
C ILE A 191 -3.81 -5.92 -10.57
N GLY A 192 -3.56 -5.76 -9.27
CA GLY A 192 -2.73 -6.71 -8.49
C GLY A 192 -3.26 -8.15 -8.57
N LEU A 193 -4.56 -8.36 -8.39
CA LEU A 193 -5.18 -9.69 -8.46
C LEU A 193 -5.19 -10.29 -9.86
N ILE A 194 -5.32 -9.46 -10.92
CA ILE A 194 -5.16 -9.91 -12.31
C ILE A 194 -3.70 -10.35 -12.53
N ARG A 195 -2.75 -9.62 -11.95
CA ARG A 195 -1.34 -9.94 -12.07
C ARG A 195 -0.98 -11.27 -11.41
N VAL A 196 -1.53 -11.57 -10.23
CA VAL A 196 -1.42 -12.89 -9.58
C VAL A 196 -1.76 -14.01 -10.56
N ARG A 197 -2.90 -13.88 -11.24
CA ARG A 197 -3.38 -14.87 -12.21
C ARG A 197 -2.43 -15.00 -13.38
N SER A 198 -2.08 -13.88 -14.02
CA SER A 198 -1.20 -13.84 -15.19
C SER A 198 0.16 -14.50 -14.91
N VAL A 199 0.79 -14.20 -13.76
CA VAL A 199 2.08 -14.81 -13.40
C VAL A 199 1.91 -16.30 -13.10
N SER A 200 0.86 -16.69 -12.38
CA SER A 200 0.60 -18.10 -12.07
C SER A 200 0.35 -18.94 -13.32
N GLU A 201 -0.35 -18.40 -14.31
CA GLU A 201 -0.63 -19.09 -15.59
C GLU A 201 0.63 -19.21 -16.45
N SER A 202 1.49 -18.18 -16.49
CA SER A 202 2.73 -18.20 -17.28
C SER A 202 3.76 -19.27 -16.88
N HIS A 203 3.65 -19.83 -15.67
CA HIS A 203 4.53 -20.90 -15.19
C HIS A 203 3.95 -22.31 -15.42
N ARG A 204 2.70 -22.41 -15.88
CA ARG A 204 1.99 -23.67 -16.13
C ARG A 204 1.89 -24.05 -17.60
N SER A 205 2.26 -23.13 -18.50
CA SER A 205 2.34 -23.30 -19.96
C SER A 205 3.76 -23.60 -20.38
#